data_AF-A0A7L1SK48-F1
#
_entry.id   AF-A0A7L1SK48-F1
#
_cell.length_a   1.000
_cell.length_b   1.000
_cell.length_c   1.000
_cell.angle_alpha   90.00
_cell.angle_beta   90.00
_cell.angle_gamma   90.00
#
_symmetry.space_group_name_H-M   'P 1'
#
loop_
_entity.id
_entity.type
_entity.pdbx_description
1 polymer ?
#
loop_
_entity_poly.entity_id
_entity_poly.type
_entity_poly.pdbx_seq_one_letter_code
_entity_poly.pdbx_strand_id
1 'polypeptide(L)'
;AEQQYFEVEKRLAQSQERLVNETQECQTLREELKKLHEQLKSLNEKNKELEAAQDRNAAVQSRLSREKEELEAEKRDLVRTSERRSQEVEHLNEDVKRLNEKLTEANTEKVKLQLKLDELQTSDVSMKYREKRLEQEKELLQNQNTWLNAELKAKTDELLHTAREKGNEILELKCNLENKKEEVSRMEEQVNSLKQSNENLQKHVEDLLSKLKEAKEQQASMEERFHNELNAHIKLSNLYKVKKNKTNCNTANCLSDLISANKATQEHLAEVEESKAVMEKELREKISKLEKELENANDLLSATKRKGAILSEEELAAMSPTAAAVAKVVKPGMKLTELYNAYVETQDQLLLEKLENKRINKYLDEIVQEVEAKAPILKRQREEFERSQKAVASLSAKLEQAMKEIQRLQEDADKANKHSSLLERENQRLEIQVKDLAQQIHVLLMELEEARGNHVIRDEEVSSADISSSSEVISQHLVSYRNIEELQQQNQRLLVALRELGEAREKEEQETTSSK
;
A
#
# COMPACT_ATOMS: atom_id res chain seq x y z
N ALA A 1 -71.68 -74.27 -164.94
CA ALA A 1 -72.20 -74.72 -163.63
C ALA A 1 -71.07 -74.91 -162.62
N GLU A 2 -69.99 -75.63 -162.95
CA GLU A 2 -68.85 -75.86 -162.04
C GLU A 2 -68.04 -74.59 -161.68
N GLN A 3 -67.82 -73.67 -162.62
CA GLN A 3 -67.09 -72.42 -162.34
C GLN A 3 -67.80 -71.51 -161.32
N GLN A 4 -69.14 -71.47 -161.33
CA GLN A 4 -69.92 -70.68 -160.38
C GLN A 4 -69.92 -71.29 -158.97
N TYR A 5 -69.90 -72.62 -158.87
CA TYR A 5 -69.74 -73.31 -157.58
C TYR A 5 -68.36 -73.07 -156.98
N PHE A 6 -67.30 -73.13 -157.78
CA PHE A 6 -65.93 -72.84 -157.33
C PHE A 6 -65.76 -71.38 -156.88
N GLU A 7 -66.40 -70.42 -157.56
CA GLU A 7 -66.40 -69.01 -157.13
C GLU A 7 -67.16 -68.78 -155.81
N VAL A 8 -68.28 -69.49 -155.59
CA VAL A 8 -69.03 -69.42 -154.33
C VAL A 8 -68.28 -70.11 -153.19
N GLU A 9 -67.68 -71.28 -153.41
CA GLU A 9 -66.82 -71.94 -152.43
C GLU A 9 -65.59 -71.10 -152.10
N LYS A 10 -64.96 -70.46 -153.10
CA LYS A 10 -63.84 -69.53 -152.87
C LYS A 10 -64.28 -68.31 -152.05
N ARG A 11 -65.46 -67.74 -152.32
CA ARG A 11 -66.01 -66.63 -151.52
C ARG A 11 -66.37 -67.07 -150.10
N LEU A 12 -66.89 -68.28 -149.92
CA LEU A 12 -67.22 -68.85 -148.61
C LEU A 12 -65.93 -69.14 -147.81
N ALA A 13 -64.92 -69.75 -148.42
CA ALA A 13 -63.62 -69.95 -147.80
C ALA A 13 -62.96 -68.62 -147.43
N GLN A 14 -63.03 -67.62 -148.30
CA GLN A 14 -62.55 -66.26 -148.00
C GLN A 14 -63.35 -65.58 -146.88
N SER A 15 -64.68 -65.76 -146.79
CA SER A 15 -65.47 -65.21 -145.69
C SER A 15 -65.20 -65.93 -144.38
N GLN A 16 -64.97 -67.25 -144.44
CA GLN A 16 -64.65 -68.08 -143.28
C GLN A 16 -63.25 -67.79 -142.76
N GLU A 17 -62.26 -67.58 -143.64
CA GLU A 17 -60.92 -67.10 -143.29
C GLU A 17 -60.96 -65.70 -142.68
N ARG A 18 -61.74 -64.77 -143.26
CA ARG A 18 -61.96 -63.44 -142.66
C ARG A 18 -62.61 -63.52 -141.27
N LEU A 19 -63.64 -64.35 -141.11
CA LEU A 19 -64.30 -64.53 -139.82
C LEU A 19 -63.34 -65.13 -138.77
N VAL A 20 -62.49 -66.09 -139.15
CA VAL A 20 -61.47 -66.65 -138.27
C VAL A 20 -60.43 -65.58 -137.88
N ASN A 21 -59.96 -64.78 -138.85
CA ASN A 21 -59.02 -63.69 -138.58
C ASN A 21 -59.64 -62.62 -137.68
N GLU A 22 -60.86 -62.17 -137.96
CA GLU A 22 -61.59 -61.20 -137.11
C GLU A 22 -61.87 -61.78 -135.71
N THR A 23 -62.12 -63.09 -135.59
CA THR A 23 -62.32 -63.75 -134.29
C THR A 23 -60.99 -63.84 -133.52
N GLN A 24 -59.88 -64.12 -134.20
CA GLN A 24 -58.54 -64.10 -133.61
C GLN A 24 -58.16 -62.68 -133.16
N GLU A 25 -58.41 -61.66 -133.99
CA GLU A 25 -58.21 -60.25 -133.63
C GLU A 25 -59.10 -59.83 -132.45
N CYS A 26 -60.36 -60.26 -132.41
CA CYS A 26 -61.23 -60.05 -131.26
C CYS A 26 -60.70 -60.74 -129.99
N GLN A 27 -60.09 -61.91 -130.12
CA GLN A 27 -59.48 -62.63 -129.00
C GLN A 27 -58.21 -61.93 -128.50
N THR A 28 -57.31 -61.50 -129.41
CA THR A 28 -56.10 -60.76 -129.03
C THR A 28 -56.45 -59.43 -128.38
N LEU A 29 -57.39 -58.66 -128.93
CA LEU A 29 -57.87 -57.42 -128.32
C LEU A 29 -58.51 -57.63 -126.95
N ARG A 30 -59.25 -58.74 -126.75
CA ARG A 30 -59.81 -59.09 -125.43
C ARG A 30 -58.71 -59.43 -124.43
N GLU A 31 -57.65 -60.13 -124.85
CA GLU A 31 -56.50 -60.42 -124.00
C GLU A 31 -55.70 -59.15 -123.66
N GLU A 32 -55.53 -58.24 -124.61
CA GLU A 32 -54.90 -56.93 -124.39
C GLU A 32 -55.73 -56.05 -123.46
N LEU A 33 -57.06 -56.01 -123.63
CA LEU A 33 -57.96 -55.30 -122.72
C LEU A 33 -57.90 -55.88 -121.30
N LYS A 34 -57.80 -57.21 -121.15
CA LYS A 34 -57.60 -57.84 -119.84
C LYS A 34 -56.27 -57.44 -119.21
N LYS A 35 -55.17 -57.48 -119.97
CA LYS A 35 -53.84 -57.05 -119.50
C LYS A 35 -53.84 -55.58 -119.09
N LEU A 36 -54.43 -54.69 -119.90
CA LEU A 36 -54.58 -53.27 -119.58
C LEU A 36 -55.45 -53.04 -118.35
N HIS A 37 -56.53 -53.81 -118.19
CA HIS A 37 -57.38 -53.73 -117.01
C HIS A 37 -56.65 -54.17 -115.73
N GLU A 38 -55.89 -55.26 -115.79
CA GLU A 38 -55.03 -55.70 -114.68
C GLU A 38 -53.94 -54.67 -114.35
N GLN A 39 -53.30 -54.08 -115.36
CA GLN A 39 -52.33 -53.01 -115.19
C GLN A 39 -52.97 -51.76 -114.54
N LEU A 40 -54.14 -51.32 -115.01
CA LEU A 40 -54.87 -50.20 -114.42
C LEU A 40 -55.27 -50.48 -112.97
N LYS A 41 -55.71 -51.71 -112.66
CA LYS A 41 -56.02 -52.11 -111.30
C LYS A 41 -54.77 -52.04 -110.41
N SER A 42 -53.64 -52.57 -110.88
CA SER A 42 -52.37 -52.52 -110.14
C SER A 42 -51.85 -51.10 -109.93
N LEU A 43 -52.00 -50.22 -110.92
CA LEU A 43 -51.62 -48.81 -110.81
C LEU A 43 -52.54 -48.06 -109.84
N ASN A 44 -53.83 -48.36 -109.84
CA ASN A 44 -54.78 -47.77 -108.91
C ASN A 44 -54.51 -48.20 -107.46
N GLU A 45 -54.14 -49.47 -107.24
CA GLU A 45 -53.70 -49.97 -105.93
C GLU A 45 -52.42 -49.26 -105.47
N LYS A 46 -51.41 -49.13 -106.34
CA LYS A 46 -50.18 -48.37 -106.05
C LYS A 46 -50.44 -46.90 -105.75
N ASN A 47 -51.35 -46.25 -106.47
CA ASN A 47 -51.71 -44.85 -106.19
C ASN A 47 -52.35 -44.70 -104.81
N LYS A 48 -53.24 -45.62 -104.42
CA LYS A 48 -53.82 -45.62 -103.06
C LYS A 48 -52.75 -45.84 -101.98
N GLU A 49 -51.77 -46.70 -102.24
CA GLU A 49 -50.65 -46.89 -101.32
C GLU A 49 -49.78 -45.64 -101.19
N LEU A 50 -49.52 -44.95 -102.30
CA LEU A 50 -48.77 -43.69 -102.31
C LEU A 50 -49.53 -42.56 -101.59
N GLU A 51 -50.84 -42.43 -101.81
CA GLU A 51 -51.69 -41.48 -101.09
C GLU A 51 -51.65 -41.77 -99.57
N ALA A 52 -51.83 -43.03 -99.17
CA ALA A 52 -51.74 -43.42 -97.76
C ALA A 52 -50.34 -43.17 -97.17
N ALA A 53 -49.27 -43.36 -97.95
CA ALA A 53 -47.91 -43.03 -97.53
C ALA A 53 -47.69 -41.52 -97.40
N GLN A 54 -48.26 -40.73 -98.31
CA GLN A 54 -48.20 -39.26 -98.28
C GLN A 54 -48.93 -38.71 -97.04
N ASP A 55 -50.11 -39.23 -96.72
CA ASP A 55 -50.87 -38.85 -95.52
C ASP A 55 -50.10 -39.20 -94.23
N ARG A 56 -49.50 -40.41 -94.18
CA ARG A 56 -48.64 -40.81 -93.06
C ARG A 56 -47.43 -39.89 -92.92
N ASN A 57 -46.76 -39.55 -94.02
CA ASN A 57 -45.62 -38.64 -94.00
C ASN A 57 -46.00 -37.23 -93.56
N ALA A 58 -47.15 -36.71 -94.01
CA ALA A 58 -47.66 -35.41 -93.57
C ALA A 58 -47.97 -35.40 -92.07
N ALA A 59 -48.56 -36.47 -91.53
CA ALA A 59 -48.81 -36.62 -90.10
C ALA A 59 -47.51 -36.68 -89.29
N VAL A 60 -46.51 -37.43 -89.76
CA VAL A 60 -45.18 -37.49 -89.13
C VAL A 60 -44.50 -36.12 -89.18
N GLN A 61 -44.55 -35.41 -90.30
CA GLN A 61 -43.97 -34.08 -90.44
C GLN A 61 -44.63 -33.06 -89.51
N SER A 62 -45.97 -33.09 -89.38
CA SER A 62 -46.69 -32.24 -88.43
C SER A 62 -46.30 -32.55 -86.98
N ARG A 63 -46.17 -33.84 -86.62
CA ARG A 63 -45.72 -34.25 -85.28
C ARG A 63 -44.29 -33.78 -84.99
N LEU A 64 -43.36 -33.97 -85.92
CA LEU A 64 -41.97 -33.52 -85.77
C LEU A 64 -41.85 -32.00 -85.65
N SER A 65 -42.66 -31.24 -86.41
CA SER A 65 -42.70 -29.78 -86.29
C SER A 65 -43.19 -29.35 -84.91
N ARG A 66 -44.21 -30.01 -84.37
CA ARG A 66 -44.71 -29.74 -83.01
C ARG A 66 -43.66 -30.07 -81.94
N GLU A 67 -43.03 -31.25 -82.02
CA GLU A 67 -41.96 -31.65 -81.09
C GLU A 67 -40.78 -30.65 -81.16
N LYS A 68 -40.45 -30.15 -82.35
CA LYS A 68 -39.42 -29.11 -82.53
C LYS A 68 -39.81 -27.81 -81.84
N GLU A 69 -41.05 -27.35 -82.00
CA GLU A 69 -41.54 -26.12 -81.34
C GLU A 69 -41.54 -26.26 -79.81
N GLU A 70 -41.92 -27.43 -79.30
CA GLU A 70 -41.89 -27.77 -77.87
C GLU A 70 -40.44 -27.74 -77.34
N LEU A 71 -39.50 -28.40 -78.02
CA LEU A 71 -38.07 -28.37 -77.67
C LEU A 71 -37.46 -26.96 -77.76
N GLU A 72 -37.87 -26.16 -78.74
CA GLU A 72 -37.43 -24.76 -78.85
C GLU A 72 -37.97 -23.89 -77.72
N ALA A 73 -39.20 -24.15 -77.24
CA ALA A 73 -39.75 -23.49 -76.06
C ALA A 73 -38.98 -23.88 -74.79
N GLU A 74 -38.76 -25.17 -74.57
CA GLU A 74 -37.96 -25.66 -73.43
C GLU A 74 -36.53 -25.10 -73.45
N LYS A 75 -35.89 -25.06 -74.61
CA LYS A 75 -34.56 -24.45 -74.76
C LYS A 75 -34.56 -22.97 -74.35
N ARG A 76 -35.57 -22.20 -74.77
CA ARG A 76 -35.68 -20.78 -74.37
C ARG A 76 -35.85 -20.61 -72.87
N ASP A 77 -36.65 -21.46 -72.23
CA ASP A 77 -36.85 -21.40 -70.78
C ASP A 77 -35.62 -21.85 -70.00
N LEU A 78 -34.92 -22.89 -70.47
CA LEU A 78 -33.62 -23.29 -69.90
C LEU A 78 -32.58 -22.18 -70.01
N VAL A 79 -32.49 -21.48 -71.14
CA VAL A 79 -31.59 -20.33 -71.31
C VAL A 79 -31.93 -19.22 -70.32
N ARG A 80 -33.21 -18.82 -70.19
CA ARG A 80 -33.65 -17.81 -69.22
C ARG A 80 -33.31 -18.18 -67.78
N THR A 81 -33.52 -19.45 -67.42
CA THR A 81 -33.19 -19.92 -66.06
C THR A 81 -31.68 -19.96 -65.82
N SER A 82 -30.89 -20.29 -66.85
CA SER A 82 -29.43 -20.26 -66.80
C SER A 82 -28.90 -18.83 -66.65
N GLU A 83 -29.44 -17.87 -67.40
CA GLU A 83 -29.09 -16.45 -67.31
C GLU A 83 -29.41 -15.88 -65.92
N ARG A 84 -30.60 -16.18 -65.38
CA ARG A 84 -30.96 -15.78 -64.01
C ARG A 84 -30.00 -16.35 -62.97
N ARG A 85 -29.67 -17.64 -63.06
CA ARG A 85 -28.70 -18.27 -62.15
C ARG A 85 -27.30 -17.68 -62.30
N SER A 86 -26.88 -17.33 -63.52
CA SER A 86 -25.60 -16.67 -63.76
C SER A 86 -25.53 -15.31 -63.07
N GLN A 87 -26.59 -14.50 -63.18
CA GLN A 87 -26.69 -13.21 -62.50
C GLN A 87 -26.68 -13.36 -60.97
N GLU A 88 -27.39 -14.37 -60.43
CA GLU A 88 -27.35 -14.67 -58.99
C GLU A 88 -25.94 -15.04 -58.51
N VAL A 89 -25.20 -15.84 -59.30
CA VAL A 89 -23.81 -16.19 -59.01
C VAL A 89 -22.90 -14.96 -59.08
N GLU A 90 -23.11 -14.05 -60.04
CA GLU A 90 -22.36 -12.80 -60.13
C GLU A 90 -22.61 -11.90 -58.92
N HIS A 91 -23.87 -11.71 -58.51
CA HIS A 91 -24.21 -10.93 -57.31
C HIS A 91 -23.62 -11.54 -56.04
N LEU A 92 -23.73 -12.86 -55.86
CA LEU A 92 -23.12 -13.55 -54.72
C LEU A 92 -21.59 -13.41 -54.72
N ASN A 93 -20.95 -13.48 -55.89
CA ASN A 93 -19.50 -13.24 -56.00
C ASN A 93 -19.12 -11.80 -55.63
N GLU A 94 -19.91 -10.80 -56.02
CA GLU A 94 -19.70 -9.40 -55.61
C GLU A 94 -19.84 -9.22 -54.10
N ASP A 95 -20.84 -9.84 -53.49
CA ASP A 95 -21.03 -9.79 -52.03
C ASP A 95 -19.89 -10.49 -51.28
N VAL A 96 -19.43 -11.65 -51.78
CA VAL A 96 -18.25 -12.34 -51.24
C VAL A 96 -17.00 -11.46 -51.34
N LYS A 97 -16.79 -10.77 -52.48
CA LYS A 97 -15.68 -9.82 -52.63
C LYS A 97 -15.76 -8.68 -51.62
N ARG A 98 -16.93 -8.04 -51.47
CA ARG A 98 -17.16 -6.96 -50.49
C ARG A 98 -16.94 -7.42 -49.05
N LEU A 99 -17.39 -8.63 -48.70
CA LEU A 99 -17.17 -9.19 -47.37
C LEU A 99 -15.69 -9.49 -47.13
N ASN A 100 -14.98 -10.00 -48.13
CA ASN A 100 -13.54 -10.22 -48.05
C ASN A 100 -12.77 -8.91 -47.89
N GLU A 101 -13.12 -7.86 -48.65
CA GLU A 101 -12.51 -6.53 -48.50
C GLU A 101 -12.70 -5.99 -47.07
N LYS A 102 -13.93 -6.01 -46.55
CA LYS A 102 -14.21 -5.62 -45.16
C LYS A 102 -13.44 -6.46 -44.14
N LEU A 103 -13.31 -7.76 -44.38
CA LEU A 103 -12.54 -8.66 -43.51
C LEU A 103 -11.05 -8.29 -43.53
N THR A 104 -10.49 -7.97 -44.70
CA THR A 104 -9.10 -7.52 -44.82
C THR A 104 -8.88 -6.18 -44.14
N GLU A 105 -9.78 -5.21 -44.31
CA GLU A 105 -9.72 -3.90 -43.66
C GLU A 105 -9.74 -4.06 -42.13
N ALA A 106 -10.71 -4.80 -41.60
CA ALA A 106 -10.82 -5.08 -40.17
C ALA A 106 -9.58 -5.80 -39.62
N ASN A 107 -9.01 -6.75 -40.38
CA ASN A 107 -7.74 -7.39 -40.02
C ASN A 107 -6.56 -6.41 -40.02
N THR A 108 -6.49 -5.47 -40.97
CA THR A 108 -5.44 -4.45 -40.98
C THR A 108 -5.56 -3.50 -39.79
N GLU A 109 -6.78 -3.12 -39.41
CA GLU A 109 -7.02 -2.29 -38.23
C GLU A 109 -6.68 -3.04 -36.94
N LYS A 110 -7.06 -4.32 -36.84
CA LYS A 110 -6.68 -5.19 -35.72
C LYS A 110 -5.16 -5.25 -35.55
N VAL A 111 -4.41 -5.44 -36.63
CA VAL A 111 -2.94 -5.47 -36.58
C VAL A 111 -2.37 -4.11 -36.16
N LYS A 112 -2.90 -2.99 -36.68
CA LYS A 112 -2.49 -1.63 -36.26
C LYS A 112 -2.75 -1.39 -34.77
N LEU A 113 -3.90 -1.83 -34.26
CA LEU A 113 -4.24 -1.73 -32.84
C LEU A 113 -3.34 -2.62 -31.98
N GLN A 114 -3.00 -3.82 -32.45
CA GLN A 114 -2.06 -4.71 -31.78
C GLN A 114 -0.67 -4.07 -31.67
N LEU A 115 -0.15 -3.48 -32.75
CA LEU A 115 1.15 -2.78 -32.71
C LEU A 115 1.15 -1.62 -31.71
N LYS A 116 0.08 -0.81 -31.68
CA LYS A 116 -0.08 0.26 -30.69
C LYS A 116 -0.14 -0.27 -29.25
N LEU A 117 -0.79 -1.43 -29.05
CA LEU A 117 -0.84 -2.08 -27.74
C LEU A 117 0.57 -2.50 -27.30
N ASP A 118 1.34 -3.12 -28.19
CA ASP A 118 2.71 -3.56 -27.90
C ASP A 118 3.65 -2.36 -27.64
N GLU A 119 3.50 -1.26 -28.39
CA GLU A 119 4.20 0.02 -28.15
C GLU A 119 3.86 0.62 -26.77
N LEU A 120 2.59 0.61 -26.39
CA LEU A 120 2.17 1.10 -25.07
C LEU A 120 2.66 0.19 -23.94
N GLN A 121 2.68 -1.12 -24.14
CA GLN A 121 3.21 -2.08 -23.16
C GLN A 121 4.72 -1.90 -22.95
N THR A 122 5.49 -1.74 -24.02
CA THR A 122 6.93 -1.47 -23.92
C THR A 122 7.22 -0.13 -23.24
N SER A 123 6.42 0.90 -23.53
CA SER A 123 6.49 2.20 -22.83
C SER A 123 6.13 2.09 -21.34
N ASP A 124 5.07 1.34 -20.98
CA ASP A 124 4.66 1.10 -19.59
C ASP A 124 5.77 0.40 -18.79
N VAL A 125 6.40 -0.62 -19.37
CA VAL A 125 7.54 -1.30 -18.75
C VAL A 125 8.71 -0.33 -18.52
N SER A 126 9.06 0.49 -19.51
CA SER A 126 10.10 1.53 -19.38
C SER A 126 9.79 2.54 -18.28
N MET A 127 8.54 3.02 -18.22
CA MET A 127 8.07 3.95 -17.18
C MET A 127 8.13 3.31 -15.79
N LYS A 128 7.72 2.05 -15.63
CA LYS A 128 7.82 1.31 -14.36
C LYS A 128 9.27 1.16 -13.88
N TYR A 129 10.22 0.87 -14.80
CA TYR A 129 11.63 0.86 -14.44
C TYR A 129 12.14 2.23 -14.00
N ARG A 130 11.72 3.30 -14.70
CA ARG A 130 12.07 4.68 -14.33
C ARG A 130 11.48 5.08 -12.98
N GLU A 131 10.23 4.72 -12.72
CA GLU A 131 9.55 4.95 -11.45
C GLU A 131 10.26 4.24 -10.31
N LYS A 132 10.57 2.95 -10.47
CA LYS A 132 11.32 2.18 -9.47
C LYS A 132 12.70 2.79 -9.17
N ARG A 133 13.40 3.28 -10.21
CA ARG A 133 14.68 3.97 -10.03
C ARG A 133 14.53 5.26 -9.23
N LEU A 134 13.53 6.09 -9.57
CA LEU A 134 13.28 7.35 -8.86
C LEU A 134 12.83 7.11 -7.41
N GLU A 135 12.05 6.06 -7.13
CA GLU A 135 11.66 5.70 -5.77
C GLU A 135 12.88 5.24 -4.95
N GLN A 136 13.81 4.48 -5.54
CA GLN A 136 15.08 4.12 -4.89
C GLN A 136 15.95 5.35 -4.60
N GLU A 137 16.06 6.28 -5.54
CA GLU A 137 16.79 7.55 -5.34
C GLU A 137 16.16 8.39 -4.21
N LYS A 138 14.82 8.47 -4.18
CA LYS A 138 14.06 9.16 -3.14
C LYS A 138 14.25 8.52 -1.77
N GLU A 139 14.20 7.20 -1.67
CA GLU A 139 14.43 6.48 -0.41
C GLU A 139 15.87 6.71 0.10
N LEU A 140 16.86 6.68 -0.79
CA LEU A 140 18.25 6.94 -0.43
C LEU A 140 18.46 8.39 0.06
N LEU A 141 17.86 9.38 -0.62
CA LEU A 141 17.88 10.77 -0.18
C LEU A 141 17.15 10.98 1.14
N GLN A 142 16.02 10.31 1.35
CA GLN A 142 15.27 10.37 2.60
C GLN A 142 16.08 9.78 3.75
N ASN A 143 16.73 8.63 3.54
CA ASN A 143 17.62 8.01 4.51
C ASN A 143 18.81 8.92 4.85
N GLN A 144 19.46 9.53 3.85
CA GLN A 144 20.52 10.52 4.07
C GLN A 144 20.01 11.72 4.89
N ASN A 145 18.82 12.24 4.60
CA ASN A 145 18.24 13.35 5.33
C ASN A 145 17.94 12.97 6.79
N THR A 146 17.39 11.77 7.03
CA THR A 146 17.15 11.30 8.40
C THR A 146 18.44 11.14 9.19
N TRP A 147 19.50 10.62 8.55
CA TRP A 147 20.81 10.47 9.17
C TRP A 147 21.45 11.83 9.49
N LEU A 148 21.45 12.77 8.54
CA LEU A 148 21.96 14.13 8.76
C LEU A 148 21.21 14.85 9.88
N ASN A 149 19.88 14.72 9.94
CA ASN A 149 19.08 15.31 11.02
C ASN A 149 19.38 14.66 12.38
N ALA A 150 19.60 13.34 12.41
CA ALA A 150 19.98 12.64 13.64
C ALA A 150 21.37 13.07 14.13
N GLU A 151 22.34 13.18 13.23
CA GLU A 151 23.69 13.66 13.56
C GLU A 151 23.68 15.12 14.02
N LEU A 152 22.92 15.99 13.33
CA LEU A 152 22.74 17.38 13.73
C LEU A 152 22.14 17.48 15.13
N LYS A 153 21.11 16.68 15.43
CA LYS A 153 20.50 16.62 16.76
C LYS A 153 21.50 16.13 17.80
N ALA A 154 22.23 15.06 17.54
CA ALA A 154 23.26 14.54 18.43
C ALA A 154 24.33 15.60 18.73
N LYS A 155 24.85 16.29 17.71
CA LYS A 155 25.82 17.38 17.88
C LYS A 155 25.24 18.58 18.64
N THR A 156 23.98 18.91 18.42
CA THR A 156 23.29 19.97 19.17
C THR A 156 23.16 19.57 20.65
N ASP A 157 22.78 18.33 20.94
CA ASP A 157 22.66 17.80 22.30
C ASP A 157 24.03 17.73 23.01
N GLU A 158 25.09 17.32 22.32
CA GLU A 158 26.47 17.34 22.82
C GLU A 158 26.92 18.76 23.17
N LEU A 159 26.66 19.74 22.30
CA LEU A 159 26.99 21.15 22.53
C LEU A 159 26.19 21.74 23.72
N LEU A 160 24.90 21.41 23.83
CA LEU A 160 24.09 21.82 24.96
C LEU A 160 24.59 21.19 26.27
N HIS A 161 25.03 19.94 26.21
CA HIS A 161 25.60 19.24 27.37
C HIS A 161 26.90 19.92 27.82
N THR A 162 27.85 20.13 26.91
CA THR A 162 29.11 20.84 27.24
C THR A 162 28.85 22.27 27.72
N ALA A 163 27.90 22.99 27.12
CA ALA A 163 27.53 24.33 27.59
C ALA A 163 26.99 24.31 29.02
N ARG A 164 26.17 23.31 29.39
CA ARG A 164 25.67 23.14 30.77
C ARG A 164 26.79 22.77 31.73
N GLU A 165 27.66 21.84 31.37
CA GLU A 165 28.82 21.44 32.19
C GLU A 165 29.74 22.62 32.45
N LYS A 166 30.10 23.38 31.40
CA LYS A 166 30.92 24.59 31.55
C LYS A 166 30.20 25.68 32.32
N GLY A 167 28.89 25.82 32.16
CA GLY A 167 28.07 26.70 32.99
C GLY A 167 28.16 26.34 34.48
N ASN A 168 28.07 25.05 34.81
CA ASN A 168 28.19 24.55 36.18
C ASN A 168 29.60 24.75 36.74
N GLU A 169 30.65 24.43 35.98
CA GLU A 169 32.05 24.67 36.37
C GLU A 169 32.29 26.16 36.66
N ILE A 170 31.77 27.06 35.82
CA ILE A 170 31.89 28.51 36.03
C ILE A 170 31.18 28.94 37.33
N LEU A 171 29.98 28.40 37.59
CA LEU A 171 29.24 28.71 38.82
C LEU A 171 29.97 28.21 40.06
N GLU A 172 30.52 26.99 40.02
CA GLU A 172 31.29 26.41 41.11
C GLU A 172 32.57 27.22 41.38
N LEU A 173 33.32 27.57 40.33
CA LEU A 173 34.50 28.43 40.45
C LEU A 173 34.17 29.81 41.00
N LYS A 174 33.04 30.42 40.58
CA LYS A 174 32.58 31.70 41.14
C LYS A 174 32.22 31.58 42.62
N CYS A 175 31.53 30.52 43.03
CA CYS A 175 31.20 30.28 44.43
C CYS A 175 32.48 30.08 45.27
N ASN A 176 33.42 29.27 44.78
CA ASN A 176 34.71 29.06 45.44
C ASN A 176 35.54 30.35 45.54
N LEU A 177 35.56 31.16 44.48
CA LEU A 177 36.22 32.47 44.49
C LEU A 177 35.62 33.38 45.56
N GLU A 178 34.29 33.45 45.64
CA GLU A 178 33.59 34.29 46.62
C GLU A 178 33.88 33.80 48.05
N ASN A 179 33.78 32.49 48.31
CA ASN A 179 34.14 31.90 49.60
C ASN A 179 35.60 32.24 49.99
N LYS A 180 36.53 32.19 49.04
CA LYS A 180 37.95 32.54 49.29
C LYS A 180 38.14 34.03 49.53
N LYS A 181 37.39 34.90 48.84
CA LYS A 181 37.40 36.34 49.13
C LYS A 181 36.88 36.62 50.53
N GLU A 182 35.77 36.00 50.94
CA GLU A 182 35.22 36.15 52.29
C GLU A 182 36.22 35.68 53.36
N GLU A 183 36.89 34.54 53.14
CA GLU A 183 37.99 34.08 54.01
C GLU A 183 39.13 35.10 54.09
N VAL A 184 39.56 35.67 52.97
CA VAL A 184 40.61 36.69 52.93
C VAL A 184 40.18 37.93 53.69
N SER A 185 38.97 38.46 53.44
CA SER A 185 38.44 39.62 54.17
C SER A 185 38.37 39.36 55.67
N ARG A 186 37.94 38.17 56.09
CA ARG A 186 37.96 37.77 57.52
C ARG A 186 39.38 37.73 58.10
N MET A 187 40.36 37.19 57.36
CA MET A 187 41.76 37.17 57.79
C MET A 187 42.36 38.58 57.83
N GLU A 188 42.01 39.45 56.89
CA GLU A 188 42.42 40.86 56.89
C GLU A 188 41.84 41.62 58.09
N GLU A 189 40.56 41.41 58.42
CA GLU A 189 39.93 41.95 59.64
C GLU A 189 40.65 41.45 60.90
N GLN A 190 40.96 40.15 60.98
CA GLN A 190 41.73 39.59 62.09
C GLN A 190 43.13 40.22 62.19
N VAL A 191 43.86 40.33 61.07
CA VAL A 191 45.18 40.97 61.03
C VAL A 191 45.09 42.44 61.46
N ASN A 192 44.09 43.18 61.01
CA ASN A 192 43.88 44.57 61.41
C ASN A 192 43.57 44.69 62.90
N SER A 193 42.75 43.79 63.45
CA SER A 193 42.47 43.75 64.90
C SER A 193 43.72 43.45 65.73
N LEU A 194 44.56 42.51 65.28
CA LEU A 194 45.82 42.17 65.92
C LEU A 194 46.83 43.33 65.82
N LYS A 195 46.90 44.00 64.67
CA LYS A 195 47.73 45.20 64.50
C LYS A 195 47.31 46.31 65.45
N GLN A 196 46.01 46.62 65.53
CA GLN A 196 45.48 47.60 66.50
C GLN A 196 45.80 47.20 67.94
N SER A 197 45.63 45.93 68.30
CA SER A 197 46.00 45.43 69.63
C SER A 197 47.50 45.57 69.91
N ASN A 198 48.35 45.30 68.92
CA ASN A 198 49.80 45.41 69.05
C ASN A 198 50.25 46.88 69.16
N GLU A 199 49.64 47.79 68.39
CA GLU A 199 49.84 49.24 68.52
C GLU A 199 49.43 49.73 69.91
N ASN A 200 48.30 49.26 70.43
CA ASN A 200 47.85 49.60 71.78
C ASN A 200 48.82 49.07 72.86
N LEU A 201 49.33 47.84 72.70
CA LEU A 201 50.34 47.26 73.59
C LEU A 201 51.67 48.04 73.50
N GLN A 202 52.10 48.43 72.29
CA GLN A 202 53.30 49.26 72.10
C GLN A 202 53.15 50.61 72.79
N LYS A 203 52.02 51.32 72.60
CA LYS A 203 51.73 52.57 73.32
C LYS A 203 51.78 52.37 74.83
N HIS A 204 51.19 51.27 75.33
CA HIS A 204 51.24 50.96 76.76
C HIS A 204 52.66 50.70 77.28
N VAL A 205 53.50 50.01 76.50
CA VAL A 205 54.91 49.79 76.82
C VAL A 205 55.70 51.10 76.80
N GLU A 206 55.46 51.96 75.81
CA GLU A 206 56.06 53.30 75.72
C GLU A 206 55.67 54.17 76.93
N ASP A 207 54.39 54.17 77.32
CA ASP A 207 53.90 54.86 78.51
C ASP A 207 54.58 54.35 79.79
N LEU A 208 54.74 53.02 79.94
CA LEU A 208 55.45 52.43 81.07
C LEU A 208 56.94 52.78 81.07
N LEU A 209 57.58 52.80 79.91
CA LEU A 209 58.99 53.22 79.77
C LEU A 209 59.17 54.70 80.09
N SER A 210 58.23 55.58 79.70
CA SER A 210 58.24 56.99 80.09
C SER A 210 58.13 57.14 81.59
N LYS A 211 57.15 56.47 82.22
CA LYS A 211 57.00 56.45 83.69
C LYS A 211 58.24 55.92 84.39
N LEU A 212 58.89 54.89 83.85
CA LEU A 212 60.14 54.35 84.38
C LEU A 212 61.29 55.36 84.27
N LYS A 213 61.41 56.08 83.14
CA LYS A 213 62.39 57.15 82.96
C LYS A 213 62.15 58.29 83.95
N GLU A 214 60.90 58.76 84.06
CA GLU A 214 60.50 59.78 85.04
C GLU A 214 60.82 59.35 86.47
N ALA A 215 60.52 58.10 86.83
CA ALA A 215 60.85 57.55 88.15
C ALA A 215 62.38 57.46 88.37
N LYS A 216 63.15 57.08 87.34
CA LYS A 216 64.62 57.07 87.41
C LYS A 216 65.23 58.46 87.51
N GLU A 217 64.69 59.45 86.81
CA GLU A 217 65.11 60.86 86.92
C GLU A 217 64.75 61.43 88.30
N GLN A 218 63.56 61.13 88.81
CA GLN A 218 63.18 61.44 90.18
C GLN A 218 64.16 60.80 91.18
N GLN A 219 64.47 59.51 91.02
CA GLN A 219 65.43 58.82 91.86
C GLN A 219 66.85 59.43 91.76
N ALA A 220 67.35 59.70 90.55
CA ALA A 220 68.65 60.33 90.34
C ALA A 220 68.69 61.74 90.96
N SER A 221 67.62 62.52 90.84
CA SER A 221 67.49 63.83 91.48
C SER A 221 67.49 63.72 93.02
N MET A 222 66.86 62.66 93.56
CA MET A 222 66.88 62.37 94.99
C MET A 222 68.27 61.91 95.44
N GLU A 223 68.96 61.08 94.66
CA GLU A 223 70.34 60.65 94.90
C GLU A 223 71.32 61.82 94.82
N GLU A 224 71.14 62.75 93.88
CA GLU A 224 71.96 63.97 93.77
C GLU A 224 71.70 64.91 94.95
N ARG A 225 70.44 65.05 95.40
CA ARG A 225 70.11 65.75 96.65
C ARG A 225 70.77 65.07 97.85
N PHE A 226 70.68 63.75 97.98
CA PHE A 226 71.35 63.01 99.05
C PHE A 226 72.87 63.12 98.95
N HIS A 227 73.45 63.14 97.75
CA HIS A 227 74.89 63.32 97.55
C HIS A 227 75.33 64.74 97.91
N ASN A 228 74.53 65.75 97.58
CA ASN A 228 74.76 67.13 97.98
C ASN A 228 74.63 67.31 99.50
N GLU A 229 73.65 66.67 100.13
CA GLU A 229 73.51 66.59 101.59
C GLU A 229 74.70 65.86 102.22
N LEU A 230 75.15 64.75 101.64
CA LEU A 230 76.32 64.01 102.10
C LEU A 230 77.61 64.84 101.96
N ASN A 231 77.78 65.56 100.85
CA ASN A 231 78.90 66.49 100.65
C ASN A 231 78.84 67.69 101.59
N ALA A 232 77.65 68.20 101.91
CA ALA A 232 77.46 69.19 102.96
C ALA A 232 77.86 68.60 104.32
N HIS A 233 77.49 67.35 104.61
CA HIS A 233 77.93 66.61 105.80
C HIS A 233 79.45 66.34 105.82
N ILE A 234 80.10 66.08 104.69
CA ILE A 234 81.55 65.90 104.58
C ILE A 234 82.27 67.26 104.75
N LYS A 235 81.74 68.36 104.19
CA LYS A 235 82.26 69.73 104.39
C LYS A 235 82.07 70.19 105.84
N LEU A 236 80.96 69.86 106.47
CA LEU A 236 80.75 70.02 107.91
C LEU A 236 81.72 69.13 108.70
N SER A 237 81.91 67.86 108.33
CA SER A 237 82.84 66.94 108.99
C SER A 237 84.31 67.37 108.87
N ASN A 238 84.69 68.08 107.82
CA ASN A 238 86.04 68.62 107.63
C ASN A 238 86.27 69.95 108.37
N LEU A 239 85.23 70.74 108.63
CA LEU A 239 85.28 71.93 109.50
C LEU A 239 85.16 71.61 111.00
N TYR A 240 84.72 70.41 111.37
CA TYR A 240 84.60 69.93 112.76
C TYR A 240 85.69 68.94 113.22
N LYS A 241 86.84 68.90 112.52
CA LYS A 241 88.06 68.15 112.95
C LYS A 241 89.08 69.00 113.75
N VAL A 242 88.71 70.23 114.14
CA VAL A 242 89.36 71.02 115.21
C VAL A 242 88.28 71.45 116.21
N LYS A 243 88.45 70.99 117.46
CA LYS A 243 87.62 71.14 118.67
C LYS A 243 86.46 70.15 118.85
N LYS A 244 86.66 69.33 119.89
CA LYS A 244 85.82 68.22 120.39
C LYS A 244 84.99 68.67 121.60
N ASN A 245 83.78 68.10 121.68
CA ASN A 245 83.15 67.41 122.83
C ASN A 245 81.96 68.01 123.62
N LYS A 246 80.93 67.15 123.71
CA LYS A 246 79.88 66.91 124.74
C LYS A 246 78.62 67.81 124.67
N THR A 247 77.38 67.35 124.84
CA THR A 247 76.78 66.07 125.32
C THR A 247 75.26 66.06 125.09
N ASN A 248 74.73 64.87 124.77
CA ASN A 248 73.41 64.25 124.97
C ASN A 248 72.13 65.09 125.22
N CYS A 249 71.07 64.80 124.43
CA CYS A 249 69.69 64.76 124.90
C CYS A 249 68.85 63.77 124.06
N ASN A 250 68.05 62.97 124.76
CA ASN A 250 67.07 61.99 124.27
C ASN A 250 65.72 62.68 123.99
N THR A 251 64.92 62.14 123.06
CA THR A 251 63.41 62.06 122.98
C THR A 251 63.02 61.93 121.49
N ALA A 252 62.33 60.89 121.01
CA ALA A 252 60.95 60.42 121.22
C ALA A 252 60.02 60.80 120.04
N ASN A 253 59.57 59.78 119.31
CA ASN A 253 58.23 59.49 118.74
C ASN A 253 57.37 60.67 118.22
N CYS A 254 56.98 60.70 116.94
CA CYS A 254 55.86 59.96 116.31
C CYS A 254 54.52 60.73 116.35
N LEU A 255 53.95 60.94 115.15
CA LEU A 255 52.54 61.25 114.82
C LEU A 255 52.02 62.70 114.94
N SER A 256 52.03 63.39 113.79
CA SER A 256 51.00 64.31 113.28
C SER A 256 51.60 64.86 111.99
N ASP A 257 51.32 64.28 110.83
CA ASP A 257 50.43 64.95 109.86
C ASP A 257 49.64 63.94 109.01
N LEU A 258 49.16 62.87 109.66
CA LEU A 258 48.08 61.97 109.21
C LEU A 258 46.67 62.54 109.51
N ILE A 259 46.55 63.85 109.72
CA ILE A 259 45.30 64.51 110.14
C ILE A 259 44.71 65.42 109.04
N SER A 260 45.49 65.85 108.05
CA SER A 260 44.96 66.67 106.92
C SER A 260 44.47 65.85 105.72
N ALA A 261 44.99 64.64 105.52
CA ALA A 261 44.53 63.72 104.47
C ALA A 261 43.25 62.95 104.83
N ASN A 262 42.92 62.85 106.13
CA ASN A 262 41.75 62.10 106.61
C ASN A 262 40.46 62.94 106.72
N LYS A 263 40.53 64.27 106.55
CA LYS A 263 39.34 65.13 106.53
C LYS A 263 38.73 65.24 105.13
N ALA A 264 39.59 65.25 104.11
CA ALA A 264 39.18 65.27 102.70
C ALA A 264 38.60 63.94 102.20
N THR A 265 39.02 62.80 102.76
CA THR A 265 38.46 61.47 102.44
C THR A 265 37.16 61.18 103.19
N GLN A 266 36.94 61.80 104.35
CA GLN A 266 35.69 61.66 105.12
C GLN A 266 34.54 62.48 104.53
N GLU A 267 34.82 63.68 104.00
CA GLU A 267 33.80 64.51 103.33
C GLU A 267 33.35 63.88 101.99
N HIS A 268 34.28 63.31 101.21
CA HIS A 268 33.94 62.65 99.94
C HIS A 268 33.17 61.32 100.12
N LEU A 269 33.42 60.58 101.20
CA LEU A 269 32.65 59.38 101.56
C LEU A 269 31.25 59.73 102.07
N ALA A 270 31.09 60.81 102.84
CA ALA A 270 29.77 61.28 103.29
C ALA A 270 28.90 61.78 102.13
N GLU A 271 29.47 62.49 101.14
CA GLU A 271 28.74 62.94 99.94
C GLU A 271 28.32 61.78 99.02
N VAL A 272 29.15 60.73 98.94
CA VAL A 272 28.82 59.49 98.20
C VAL A 272 27.79 58.65 98.96
N GLU A 273 27.83 58.59 100.28
CA GLU A 273 26.81 57.90 101.09
C GLU A 273 25.46 58.64 101.05
N GLU A 274 25.43 59.98 101.06
CA GLU A 274 24.19 60.75 100.97
C GLU A 274 23.56 60.68 99.57
N SER A 275 24.35 60.76 98.50
CA SER A 275 23.84 60.55 97.13
C SER A 275 23.36 59.11 96.89
N LYS A 276 24.02 58.11 97.48
CA LYS A 276 23.57 56.71 97.42
C LYS A 276 22.31 56.47 98.24
N ALA A 277 22.16 57.11 99.40
CA ALA A 277 20.96 57.02 100.24
C ALA A 277 19.74 57.67 99.57
N VAL A 278 19.92 58.81 98.89
CA VAL A 278 18.86 59.44 98.08
C VAL A 278 18.45 58.54 96.93
N MET A 279 19.42 57.96 96.20
CA MET A 279 19.12 57.06 95.09
C MET A 279 18.47 55.73 95.53
N GLU A 280 18.86 55.19 96.69
CA GLU A 280 18.17 54.04 97.28
C GLU A 280 16.73 54.36 97.67
N LYS A 281 16.49 55.56 98.21
CA LYS A 281 15.13 55.99 98.59
C LYS A 281 14.24 56.17 97.36
N GLU A 282 14.77 56.76 96.29
CA GLU A 282 14.08 56.89 95.00
C GLU A 282 13.76 55.53 94.35
N LEU A 283 14.70 54.57 94.41
CA LEU A 283 14.48 53.21 93.92
C LEU A 283 13.44 52.46 94.75
N ARG A 284 13.47 52.59 96.08
CA ARG A 284 12.46 52.00 96.98
C ARG A 284 11.07 52.60 96.75
N GLU A 285 10.98 53.91 96.50
CA GLU A 285 9.71 54.56 96.12
C GLU A 285 9.21 54.11 94.74
N LYS A 286 10.11 53.88 93.78
CA LYS A 286 9.75 53.32 92.46
C LYS A 286 9.24 51.90 92.57
N ILE A 287 9.89 51.07 93.39
CA ILE A 287 9.45 49.70 93.66
C ILE A 287 8.08 49.72 94.34
N SER A 288 7.86 50.56 95.36
CA SER A 288 6.55 50.68 96.01
C SER A 288 5.44 51.16 95.06
N LYS A 289 5.75 52.03 94.09
CA LYS A 289 4.78 52.48 93.07
C LYS A 289 4.43 51.35 92.09
N LEU A 290 5.43 50.61 91.63
CA LEU A 290 5.24 49.46 90.74
C LEU A 290 4.49 48.30 91.43
N GLU A 291 4.73 48.08 92.73
CA GLU A 291 3.98 47.09 93.52
C GLU A 291 2.50 47.49 93.67
N LYS A 292 2.20 48.77 93.91
CA LYS A 292 0.81 49.27 93.93
C LYS A 292 0.13 49.22 92.57
N GLU A 293 0.86 49.44 91.47
CA GLU A 293 0.33 49.29 90.11
C GLU A 293 0.02 47.82 89.78
N LEU A 294 0.85 46.88 90.25
CA LEU A 294 0.60 45.45 90.13
C LEU A 294 -0.62 44.99 90.93
N GLU A 295 -0.81 45.52 92.13
CA GLU A 295 -1.99 45.22 92.95
C GLU A 295 -3.28 45.78 92.31
N ASN A 296 -3.24 47.02 91.80
CA ASN A 296 -4.35 47.60 91.03
C ASN A 296 -4.65 46.83 89.73
N ALA A 297 -3.63 46.34 89.02
CA ALA A 297 -3.82 45.54 87.81
C ALA A 297 -4.44 44.17 88.13
N ASN A 298 -4.06 43.56 89.25
CA ASN A 298 -4.66 42.31 89.73
C ASN A 298 -6.09 42.49 90.20
N ASP A 299 -6.42 43.62 90.84
CA ASP A 299 -7.81 43.96 91.21
C ASP A 299 -8.69 44.22 89.98
N LEU A 300 -8.17 44.87 88.93
CA LEU A 300 -8.89 45.06 87.67
C LEU A 300 -9.12 43.75 86.90
N LEU A 301 -8.16 42.81 86.94
CA LEU A 301 -8.31 41.48 86.35
C LEU A 301 -9.31 40.62 87.12
N SER A 302 -9.35 40.72 88.46
CA SER A 302 -10.34 40.00 89.28
C SER A 302 -11.75 40.58 89.11
N ALA A 303 -11.89 41.90 88.94
CA ALA A 303 -13.14 42.56 88.61
C ALA A 303 -13.66 42.22 87.20
N THR A 304 -12.76 42.00 86.24
CA THR A 304 -13.11 41.60 84.85
C THR A 304 -13.61 40.16 84.78
N LYS A 305 -13.06 39.24 85.60
CA LYS A 305 -13.55 37.84 85.69
C LYS A 305 -14.97 37.71 86.25
N ARG A 306 -15.50 38.72 86.97
CA ARG A 306 -16.88 38.72 87.50
C ARG A 306 -17.94 39.29 86.55
N LYS A 307 -17.57 39.85 85.38
CA LYS A 307 -18.53 40.50 84.45
C LYS A 307 -18.63 39.87 83.05
N GLY A 308 -18.01 38.72 82.80
CA GLY A 308 -18.21 37.97 81.56
C GLY A 308 -19.35 36.96 81.69
N ALA A 309 -20.58 37.34 81.32
CA ALA A 309 -21.67 36.40 81.16
C ALA A 309 -21.35 35.41 80.04
N ILE A 310 -21.32 34.12 80.35
CA ILE A 310 -21.21 33.02 79.38
C ILE A 310 -22.61 32.87 78.77
N LEU A 311 -22.79 33.31 77.52
CA LEU A 311 -24.00 33.03 76.74
C LEU A 311 -23.94 31.61 76.17
N SER A 312 -25.09 30.94 76.11
CA SER A 312 -25.19 29.52 75.75
C SER A 312 -25.24 29.28 74.24
N GLU A 313 -24.84 28.07 73.82
CA GLU A 313 -24.67 27.59 72.44
C GLU A 313 -25.94 27.75 71.55
N GLU A 314 -27.12 27.80 72.16
CA GLU A 314 -28.42 27.95 71.49
C GLU A 314 -28.71 29.39 71.01
N GLU A 315 -28.21 30.41 71.70
CA GLU A 315 -28.47 31.82 71.37
C GLU A 315 -27.57 32.32 70.23
N LEU A 316 -26.37 31.74 70.07
CA LEU A 316 -25.44 32.07 68.99
C LEU A 316 -25.87 31.50 67.63
N ALA A 317 -26.53 30.34 67.64
CA ALA A 317 -27.00 29.66 66.42
C ALA A 317 -28.16 30.40 65.73
N ALA A 318 -28.93 31.18 66.48
CA ALA A 318 -30.05 31.99 65.97
C ALA A 318 -29.61 33.26 65.21
N MET A 319 -28.36 33.72 65.40
CA MET A 319 -27.90 35.02 64.87
C MET A 319 -27.28 34.92 63.46
N SER A 320 -26.66 33.79 63.09
CA SER A 320 -26.18 33.54 61.73
C SER A 320 -25.77 32.06 61.53
N PRO A 321 -26.16 31.40 60.42
CA PRO A 321 -25.74 30.03 60.11
C PRO A 321 -24.21 29.85 60.06
N THR A 322 -23.47 30.88 59.66
CA THR A 322 -22.01 30.88 59.62
C THR A 322 -21.40 30.86 61.04
N ALA A 323 -22.03 31.54 62.00
CA ALA A 323 -21.59 31.55 63.39
C ALA A 323 -21.85 30.19 64.08
N ALA A 324 -22.94 29.52 63.74
CA ALA A 324 -23.28 28.18 64.24
C ALA A 324 -22.29 27.10 63.74
N ALA A 325 -21.86 27.20 62.48
CA ALA A 325 -20.86 26.29 61.91
C ALA A 325 -19.48 26.46 62.57
N VAL A 326 -19.08 27.70 62.86
CA VAL A 326 -17.82 28.00 63.56
C VAL A 326 -17.87 27.53 65.02
N ALA A 327 -18.99 27.70 65.72
CA ALA A 327 -19.16 27.25 67.10
C ALA A 327 -19.03 25.72 67.25
N LYS A 328 -19.46 24.92 66.27
CA LYS A 328 -19.29 23.45 66.27
C LYS A 328 -17.85 22.98 66.06
N VAL A 329 -17.00 23.80 65.45
CA VAL A 329 -15.59 23.44 65.15
C VAL A 329 -14.66 23.90 66.29
N VAL A 330 -15.05 24.93 67.04
CA VAL A 330 -14.25 25.52 68.11
C VAL A 330 -14.54 24.82 69.44
N LYS A 331 -13.55 24.12 70.00
CA LYS A 331 -13.67 23.46 71.32
C LYS A 331 -13.84 24.50 72.45
N PRO A 332 -14.64 24.23 73.49
CA PRO A 332 -14.76 25.14 74.64
C PRO A 332 -13.40 25.32 75.33
N GLY A 333 -12.89 26.56 75.37
CA GLY A 333 -11.59 26.91 75.98
C GLY A 333 -10.50 27.38 75.00
N MET A 334 -10.76 27.33 73.69
CA MET A 334 -9.83 27.83 72.67
C MET A 334 -9.73 29.36 72.74
N LYS A 335 -8.52 29.89 72.90
CA LYS A 335 -8.30 31.35 73.01
C LYS A 335 -8.50 32.00 71.64
N LEU A 336 -8.89 33.29 71.62
CA LEU A 336 -9.11 34.05 70.37
C LEU A 336 -7.92 33.96 69.39
N THR A 337 -6.69 33.94 69.91
CA THR A 337 -5.45 33.75 69.13
C THR A 337 -5.34 32.37 68.50
N GLU A 338 -5.78 31.31 69.18
CA GLU A 338 -5.81 29.95 68.63
C GLU A 338 -6.87 29.82 67.53
N LEU A 339 -8.01 30.48 67.69
CA LEU A 339 -9.09 30.54 66.71
C LEU A 339 -8.65 31.28 65.43
N TYR A 340 -7.89 32.37 65.60
CA TYR A 340 -7.26 33.09 64.49
C TYR A 340 -6.21 32.24 63.77
N ASN A 341 -5.36 31.52 64.50
CA ASN A 341 -4.38 30.62 63.90
C ASN A 341 -5.05 29.50 63.10
N ALA A 342 -6.08 28.85 63.64
CA ALA A 342 -6.84 27.82 62.92
C ALA A 342 -7.55 28.40 61.68
N TYR A 343 -8.07 29.62 61.75
CA TYR A 343 -8.65 30.30 60.59
C TYR A 343 -7.60 30.54 59.49
N VAL A 344 -6.42 31.07 59.85
CA VAL A 344 -5.32 31.29 58.91
C VAL A 344 -4.85 29.96 58.30
N GLU A 345 -4.68 28.92 59.11
CA GLU A 345 -4.33 27.57 58.63
C GLU A 345 -5.36 27.01 57.64
N THR A 346 -6.67 27.15 57.92
CA THR A 346 -7.72 26.72 56.98
C THR A 346 -7.77 27.57 55.71
N GLN A 347 -7.43 28.86 55.80
CA GLN A 347 -7.33 29.75 54.65
C GLN A 347 -6.14 29.34 53.76
N ASP A 348 -5.01 28.99 54.37
CA ASP A 348 -3.82 28.48 53.68
C ASP A 348 -4.11 27.13 53.01
N GLN A 349 -4.79 26.21 53.71
CA GLN A 349 -5.23 24.93 53.12
C GLN A 349 -6.18 25.14 51.94
N LEU A 350 -7.15 26.05 52.05
CA LEU A 350 -8.05 26.39 50.95
C LEU A 350 -7.29 27.00 49.76
N LEU A 351 -6.26 27.79 50.02
CA LEU A 351 -5.41 28.36 48.97
C LEU A 351 -4.62 27.25 48.25
N LEU A 352 -4.03 26.32 49.01
CA LEU A 352 -3.33 25.16 48.47
C LEU A 352 -4.28 24.29 47.61
N GLU A 353 -5.46 23.96 48.13
CA GLU A 353 -6.50 23.20 47.41
C GLU A 353 -6.97 23.92 46.13
N LYS A 354 -7.06 25.25 46.15
CA LYS A 354 -7.38 26.04 44.94
C LYS A 354 -6.24 26.01 43.93
N LEU A 355 -5.00 26.04 44.37
CA LEU A 355 -3.83 25.91 43.49
C LEU A 355 -3.75 24.50 42.89
N GLU A 356 -4.06 23.48 43.68
CA GLU A 356 -4.10 22.09 43.25
C GLU A 356 -5.25 21.84 42.25
N ASN A 357 -6.45 22.36 42.51
CA ASN A 357 -7.55 22.35 41.53
C ASN A 357 -7.17 23.05 40.22
N LYS A 358 -6.50 24.20 40.29
CA LYS A 358 -6.01 24.90 39.08
C LYS A 358 -4.99 24.05 38.32
N ARG A 359 -4.10 23.36 39.03
CA ARG A 359 -3.11 22.46 38.42
C ARG A 359 -3.77 21.25 37.76
N ILE A 360 -4.71 20.61 38.45
CA ILE A 360 -5.46 19.46 37.92
C ILE A 360 -6.28 19.87 36.70
N ASN A 361 -6.98 21.00 36.76
CA ASN A 361 -7.75 21.51 35.61
C ASN A 361 -6.85 21.77 34.40
N LYS A 362 -5.63 22.31 34.60
CA LYS A 362 -4.66 22.45 33.51
C LYS A 362 -4.28 21.10 32.89
N TYR A 363 -4.01 20.09 33.70
CA TYR A 363 -3.73 18.74 33.17
C TYR A 363 -4.93 18.14 32.45
N LEU A 364 -6.15 18.38 32.94
CA LEU A 364 -7.37 17.93 32.27
C LEU A 364 -7.53 18.62 30.91
N ASP A 365 -7.31 19.93 30.84
CA ASP A 365 -7.35 20.71 29.61
C ASP A 365 -6.28 20.24 28.60
N GLU A 366 -5.07 19.93 29.07
CA GLU A 366 -3.99 19.36 28.25
C GLU A 366 -4.40 17.98 27.69
N ILE A 367 -4.97 17.10 28.50
CA ILE A 367 -5.49 15.79 28.06
C ILE A 367 -6.59 15.96 27.02
N VAL A 368 -7.53 16.89 27.24
CA VAL A 368 -8.61 17.18 26.29
C VAL A 368 -8.03 17.67 24.96
N GLN A 369 -7.08 18.60 24.98
CA GLN A 369 -6.41 19.09 23.77
C GLN A 369 -5.67 17.97 23.02
N GLU A 370 -4.99 17.07 23.74
CA GLU A 370 -4.34 15.91 23.12
C GLU A 370 -5.35 14.95 22.47
N VAL A 371 -6.47 14.70 23.13
CA VAL A 371 -7.54 13.85 22.59
C VAL A 371 -8.18 14.51 21.36
N GLU A 372 -8.47 15.81 21.42
CA GLU A 372 -9.01 16.58 20.30
C GLU A 372 -8.03 16.64 19.12
N ALA A 373 -6.73 16.73 19.37
CA ALA A 373 -5.70 16.70 18.32
C ALA A 373 -5.57 15.31 17.67
N LYS A 374 -5.73 14.22 18.44
CA LYS A 374 -5.64 12.84 17.93
C LYS A 374 -6.93 12.36 17.25
N ALA A 375 -8.09 12.87 17.64
CA ALA A 375 -9.38 12.52 17.06
C ALA A 375 -9.45 12.61 15.51
N PRO A 376 -9.02 13.71 14.86
CA PRO A 376 -9.05 13.80 13.39
C PRO A 376 -8.05 12.86 12.72
N ILE A 377 -6.91 12.56 13.36
CA ILE A 377 -5.91 11.61 12.85
C ILE A 377 -6.51 10.21 12.83
N LEU A 378 -7.13 9.77 13.93
CA LEU A 378 -7.80 8.48 14.02
C LEU A 378 -8.97 8.38 13.04
N LYS A 379 -9.72 9.47 12.82
CA LYS A 379 -10.79 9.51 11.82
C LYS A 379 -10.24 9.32 10.40
N ARG A 380 -9.18 10.04 10.02
CA ARG A 380 -8.52 9.87 8.71
C ARG A 380 -8.00 8.45 8.53
N GLN A 381 -7.33 7.89 9.55
CA GLN A 381 -6.86 6.51 9.50
C GLN A 381 -8.03 5.54 9.26
N ARG A 382 -9.14 5.67 9.99
CA ARG A 382 -10.34 4.82 9.78
C ARG A 382 -10.88 4.93 8.36
N GLU A 383 -11.00 6.15 7.84
CA GLU A 383 -11.47 6.38 6.46
C GLU A 383 -10.51 5.77 5.42
N GLU A 384 -9.20 5.88 5.63
CA GLU A 384 -8.19 5.27 4.75
C GLU A 384 -8.21 3.74 4.82
N PHE A 385 -8.35 3.17 6.02
CA PHE A 385 -8.54 1.73 6.19
C PHE A 385 -9.80 1.23 5.50
N GLU A 386 -10.92 1.97 5.59
CA GLU A 386 -12.16 1.62 4.92
C GLU A 386 -12.02 1.71 3.39
N ARG A 387 -11.36 2.75 2.87
CA ARG A 387 -11.04 2.88 1.44
C ARG A 387 -10.16 1.73 0.96
N SER A 388 -9.12 1.38 1.73
CA SER A 388 -8.22 0.26 1.42
C SER A 388 -8.97 -1.07 1.43
N GLN A 389 -9.83 -1.31 2.43
CA GLN A 389 -10.64 -2.51 2.52
C GLN A 389 -11.59 -2.65 1.32
N LYS A 390 -12.24 -1.56 0.89
CA LYS A 390 -13.08 -1.54 -0.32
C LYS A 390 -12.27 -1.82 -1.59
N ALA A 391 -11.06 -1.26 -1.69
CA ALA A 391 -10.16 -1.50 -2.81
C ALA A 391 -9.71 -2.97 -2.88
N VAL A 392 -9.32 -3.56 -1.75
CA VAL A 392 -8.95 -4.98 -1.65
C VAL A 392 -10.13 -5.86 -2.05
N ALA A 393 -11.34 -5.61 -1.54
CA ALA A 393 -12.52 -6.38 -1.92
C ALA A 393 -12.82 -6.30 -3.43
N SER A 394 -12.70 -5.11 -4.03
CA SER A 394 -12.86 -4.91 -5.47
C SER A 394 -11.81 -5.65 -6.29
N LEU A 395 -10.54 -5.61 -5.87
CA LEU A 395 -9.45 -6.33 -6.53
C LEU A 395 -9.62 -7.86 -6.39
N SER A 396 -10.02 -8.35 -5.23
CA SER A 396 -10.31 -9.77 -5.02
C SER A 396 -11.46 -10.26 -5.92
N ALA A 397 -12.53 -9.48 -6.07
CA ALA A 397 -13.62 -9.80 -6.98
C ALA A 397 -13.17 -9.84 -8.45
N LYS A 398 -12.33 -8.88 -8.88
CA LYS A 398 -11.74 -8.87 -10.22
C LYS A 398 -10.82 -10.09 -10.44
N LEU A 399 -10.03 -10.47 -9.43
CA LEU A 399 -9.17 -11.64 -9.50
C LEU A 399 -10.01 -12.92 -9.65
N GLU A 400 -11.06 -13.08 -8.85
CA GLU A 400 -11.95 -14.24 -8.95
C GLU A 400 -12.64 -14.33 -10.32
N GLN A 401 -13.08 -13.19 -10.87
CA GLN A 401 -13.64 -13.13 -12.22
C GLN A 401 -12.61 -13.52 -13.29
N ALA A 402 -11.38 -13.01 -13.20
CA ALA A 402 -10.31 -13.38 -14.12
C ALA A 402 -9.97 -14.88 -14.02
N MET A 403 -9.94 -15.46 -12.82
CA MET A 403 -9.70 -16.89 -12.63
C MET A 403 -10.81 -17.75 -13.26
N LYS A 404 -12.08 -17.36 -13.12
CA LYS A 404 -13.21 -18.05 -13.77
C LYS A 404 -13.12 -17.96 -15.29
N GLU A 405 -12.73 -16.81 -15.84
CA GLU A 405 -12.56 -16.65 -17.29
C GLU A 405 -11.40 -17.50 -17.81
N ILE A 406 -10.28 -17.57 -17.08
CA ILE A 406 -9.15 -18.45 -17.43
C ILE A 406 -9.60 -19.91 -17.47
N GLN A 407 -10.33 -20.38 -16.45
CA GLN A 407 -10.85 -21.75 -16.41
C GLN A 407 -11.77 -22.04 -17.60
N ARG A 408 -12.69 -21.12 -17.90
CA ARG A 408 -13.58 -21.23 -19.05
C ARG A 408 -12.80 -21.31 -20.37
N LEU A 409 -11.85 -20.41 -20.58
CA LEU A 409 -11.01 -20.40 -21.79
C LEU A 409 -10.18 -21.67 -21.91
N GLN A 410 -9.70 -22.22 -20.79
CA GLN A 410 -8.97 -23.48 -20.77
C GLN A 410 -9.87 -24.67 -21.15
N GLU A 411 -11.10 -24.73 -20.62
CA GLU A 411 -12.08 -25.75 -21.03
C GLU A 411 -12.44 -25.64 -22.52
N ASP A 412 -12.61 -24.43 -23.03
CA ASP A 412 -12.94 -24.21 -24.44
C ASP A 412 -11.75 -24.54 -25.35
N ALA A 413 -10.52 -24.24 -24.93
CA ALA A 413 -9.30 -24.67 -25.61
C ALA A 413 -9.16 -26.20 -25.62
N ASP A 414 -9.44 -26.87 -24.51
CA ASP A 414 -9.40 -28.34 -24.42
C ASP A 414 -10.46 -28.99 -25.32
N LYS A 415 -11.67 -28.42 -25.38
CA LYS A 415 -12.74 -28.88 -26.30
C LYS A 415 -12.32 -28.66 -27.76
N ALA A 416 -11.80 -27.49 -28.09
CA ALA A 416 -11.33 -27.17 -29.44
C ALA A 416 -10.17 -28.10 -29.86
N ASN A 417 -9.21 -28.36 -28.97
CA ASN A 417 -8.11 -29.29 -29.23
C ASN A 417 -8.60 -30.73 -29.45
N LYS A 418 -9.58 -31.20 -28.67
CA LYS A 418 -10.22 -32.50 -28.90
C LYS A 418 -10.90 -32.55 -30.26
N HIS A 419 -11.64 -31.50 -30.63
CA HIS A 419 -12.28 -31.41 -31.95
C HIS A 419 -11.25 -31.37 -33.09
N SER A 420 -10.17 -30.59 -32.95
CA SER A 420 -9.07 -30.54 -33.94
C SER A 420 -8.46 -31.91 -34.13
N SER A 421 -8.10 -32.59 -33.05
CA SER A 421 -7.50 -33.93 -33.10
C SER A 421 -8.43 -34.96 -33.77
N LEU A 422 -9.75 -34.87 -33.52
CA LEU A 422 -10.74 -35.72 -34.20
C LEU A 422 -10.80 -35.43 -35.71
N LEU A 423 -10.89 -34.16 -36.08
CA LEU A 423 -10.94 -33.74 -37.48
C LEU A 423 -9.64 -34.05 -38.21
N GLU A 424 -8.47 -33.89 -37.59
CA GLU A 424 -7.16 -34.26 -38.15
C GLU A 424 -7.10 -35.75 -38.46
N ARG A 425 -7.56 -36.61 -37.54
CA ARG A 425 -7.62 -38.06 -37.77
C ARG A 425 -8.58 -38.43 -38.89
N GLU A 426 -9.74 -37.76 -38.95
CA GLU A 426 -10.70 -37.98 -40.03
C GLU A 426 -10.16 -37.49 -41.38
N ASN A 427 -9.47 -36.36 -41.40
CA ASN A 427 -8.86 -35.82 -42.61
C ASN A 427 -7.75 -36.74 -43.13
N GLN A 428 -6.87 -37.24 -42.24
CA GLN A 428 -5.88 -38.27 -42.60
C GLN A 428 -6.54 -39.53 -43.16
N ARG A 429 -7.65 -40.00 -42.56
CA ARG A 429 -8.39 -41.16 -43.08
C ARG A 429 -8.96 -40.87 -44.48
N LEU A 430 -9.54 -39.70 -44.70
CA LEU A 430 -10.08 -39.30 -46.00
C LEU A 430 -8.97 -39.13 -47.05
N GLU A 431 -7.83 -38.56 -46.70
CA GLU A 431 -6.66 -38.46 -47.59
C GLU A 431 -6.18 -39.83 -48.05
N ILE A 432 -6.12 -40.81 -47.14
CA ILE A 432 -5.78 -42.20 -47.49
C ILE A 432 -6.84 -42.77 -48.44
N GLN A 433 -8.13 -42.62 -48.14
CA GLN A 433 -9.21 -43.09 -49.03
C GLN A 433 -9.14 -42.46 -50.43
N VAL A 434 -8.82 -41.16 -50.53
CA VAL A 434 -8.68 -40.47 -51.81
C VAL A 434 -7.47 -41.00 -52.58
N LYS A 435 -6.33 -41.24 -51.93
CA LYS A 435 -5.15 -41.85 -52.56
C LYS A 435 -5.45 -43.25 -53.10
N ASP A 436 -6.11 -44.06 -52.28
CA ASP A 436 -6.55 -45.42 -52.61
C ASP A 436 -7.50 -45.43 -53.83
N LEU A 437 -8.53 -44.57 -53.83
CA LEU A 437 -9.46 -44.43 -54.95
C LEU A 437 -8.77 -43.90 -56.21
N ALA A 438 -7.86 -42.94 -56.09
CA ALA A 438 -7.08 -42.43 -57.21
C ALA A 438 -6.22 -43.54 -57.84
N GLN A 439 -5.60 -44.39 -57.01
CA GLN A 439 -4.83 -45.54 -57.47
C GLN A 439 -5.72 -46.59 -58.15
N GLN A 440 -6.90 -46.89 -57.60
CA GLN A 440 -7.89 -47.76 -58.27
C GLN A 440 -8.27 -47.23 -59.66
N ILE A 441 -8.61 -45.94 -59.75
CA ILE A 441 -8.96 -45.29 -61.02
C ILE A 441 -7.78 -45.36 -61.99
N HIS A 442 -6.56 -45.11 -61.53
CA HIS A 442 -5.36 -45.18 -62.36
C HIS A 442 -5.17 -46.59 -62.95
N VAL A 443 -5.23 -47.64 -62.12
CA VAL A 443 -5.10 -49.03 -62.57
C VAL A 443 -6.22 -49.40 -63.56
N LEU A 444 -7.47 -49.03 -63.28
CA LEU A 444 -8.59 -49.32 -64.17
C LEU A 444 -8.47 -48.58 -65.51
N LEU A 445 -7.98 -47.34 -65.51
CA LEU A 445 -7.72 -46.60 -66.75
C LEU A 445 -6.59 -47.21 -67.56
N MET A 446 -5.52 -47.69 -66.92
CA MET A 446 -4.45 -48.43 -67.60
C MET A 446 -5.00 -49.69 -68.28
N GLU A 447 -5.79 -50.50 -67.57
CA GLU A 447 -6.37 -51.73 -68.13
C GLU A 447 -7.37 -51.43 -69.26
N LEU A 448 -8.13 -50.33 -69.18
CA LEU A 448 -9.01 -49.88 -70.28
C LEU A 448 -8.23 -49.45 -71.53
N GLU A 449 -7.10 -48.75 -71.37
CA GLU A 449 -6.25 -48.31 -72.49
C GLU A 449 -5.54 -49.51 -73.14
N GLU A 450 -5.07 -50.47 -72.35
CA GLU A 450 -4.53 -51.72 -72.88
C GLU A 450 -5.59 -52.54 -73.64
N ALA A 451 -6.82 -52.64 -73.12
CA ALA A 451 -7.92 -53.32 -73.80
C ALA A 451 -8.34 -52.63 -75.11
N ARG A 452 -8.07 -51.33 -75.26
CA ARG A 452 -8.27 -50.55 -76.49
C ARG A 452 -7.14 -50.74 -77.52
N GLY A 453 -6.08 -51.46 -77.16
CA GLY A 453 -4.93 -51.73 -78.03
C GLY A 453 -3.84 -50.65 -77.98
N ASN A 454 -3.90 -49.72 -77.03
CA ASN A 454 -2.83 -48.74 -76.80
C ASN A 454 -1.74 -49.37 -75.93
N HIS A 455 -0.46 -49.11 -76.23
CA HIS A 455 0.64 -49.58 -75.41
C HIS A 455 0.76 -48.70 -74.17
N VAL A 456 0.43 -49.27 -73.01
CA VAL A 456 0.59 -48.64 -71.70
C VAL A 456 1.90 -49.11 -71.09
N ILE A 457 2.77 -48.16 -70.72
CA ILE A 457 3.97 -48.47 -69.95
C ILE A 457 3.51 -48.75 -68.52
N ARG A 458 3.55 -50.02 -68.11
CA ARG A 458 3.49 -50.37 -66.69
C ARG A 458 4.84 -49.96 -66.11
N ASP A 459 4.84 -49.14 -65.07
CA ASP A 459 6.01 -49.04 -64.19
C ASP A 459 6.15 -50.40 -63.51
N GLU A 460 6.77 -51.35 -64.20
CA GLU A 460 7.18 -52.61 -63.63
C GLU A 460 8.33 -52.32 -62.65
N GLU A 461 8.15 -52.82 -61.42
CA GLU A 461 9.15 -52.90 -60.35
C GLU A 461 9.42 -51.61 -59.55
N VAL A 462 8.46 -51.21 -58.71
CA VAL A 462 8.85 -50.92 -57.32
C VAL A 462 9.06 -52.28 -56.67
N SER A 463 10.34 -52.68 -56.59
CA SER A 463 10.79 -53.88 -55.91
C SER A 463 10.06 -54.05 -54.56
N SER A 464 9.59 -55.27 -54.28
CA SER A 464 8.98 -55.67 -52.99
C SER A 464 9.83 -55.35 -51.74
N ALA A 465 11.08 -54.91 -51.94
CA ALA A 465 12.00 -54.47 -50.90
C ALA A 465 11.73 -53.05 -50.35
N ASP A 466 10.93 -52.21 -51.01
CA ASP A 466 10.71 -50.80 -50.60
C ASP A 466 9.36 -50.54 -49.91
N ILE A 467 8.51 -51.57 -49.75
CA ILE A 467 7.20 -51.43 -49.08
C ILE A 467 7.39 -51.52 -47.56
N SER A 468 7.65 -50.37 -46.93
CA SER A 468 8.00 -50.29 -45.50
C SER A 468 6.76 -50.18 -44.58
N SER A 469 5.57 -49.90 -45.13
CA SER A 469 4.35 -49.65 -44.35
C SER A 469 3.23 -50.63 -44.66
N SER A 470 2.60 -51.19 -43.63
CA SER A 470 1.41 -52.05 -43.76
C SER A 470 0.25 -51.35 -44.49
N SER A 471 0.17 -50.01 -44.40
CA SER A 471 -0.82 -49.22 -45.13
C SER A 471 -0.63 -49.31 -46.64
N GLU A 472 0.62 -49.38 -47.11
CA GLU A 472 0.96 -49.37 -48.53
C GLU A 472 0.74 -50.75 -49.16
N VAL A 473 0.96 -51.83 -48.38
CA VAL A 473 0.57 -53.19 -48.75
C VAL A 473 -0.95 -53.30 -48.94
N ILE A 474 -1.75 -52.69 -48.05
CA ILE A 474 -3.21 -52.69 -48.14
C ILE A 474 -3.68 -51.97 -49.41
N SER A 475 -3.16 -50.76 -49.67
CA SER A 475 -3.50 -49.97 -50.87
C SER A 475 -3.18 -50.71 -52.19
N GLN A 476 -2.06 -51.42 -52.25
CA GLN A 476 -1.65 -52.13 -53.47
C GLN A 476 -2.30 -53.50 -53.68
N HIS A 477 -2.59 -54.27 -52.61
CA HIS A 477 -2.98 -55.68 -52.74
C HIS A 477 -4.44 -55.97 -52.40
N LEU A 478 -5.07 -55.12 -51.58
CA LEU A 478 -6.46 -55.31 -51.12
C LEU A 478 -7.42 -54.29 -51.71
N VAL A 479 -6.91 -53.18 -52.23
CA VAL A 479 -7.71 -52.04 -52.71
C VAL A 479 -7.70 -51.92 -54.23
N SER A 480 -6.58 -52.09 -54.93
CA SER A 480 -6.53 -51.98 -56.40
C SER A 480 -6.85 -53.29 -57.12
N TYR A 481 -7.74 -53.26 -58.12
CA TYR A 481 -8.15 -54.41 -58.93
C TYR A 481 -8.14 -54.08 -60.42
N ARG A 482 -7.92 -55.09 -61.27
CA ARG A 482 -7.87 -54.92 -62.74
C ARG A 482 -9.17 -55.32 -63.43
N ASN A 483 -9.93 -56.24 -62.84
CA ASN A 483 -11.19 -56.74 -63.39
C ASN A 483 -12.19 -57.16 -62.29
N ILE A 484 -13.40 -57.55 -62.70
CA ILE A 484 -14.49 -57.91 -61.77
C ILE A 484 -14.15 -59.17 -60.95
N GLU A 485 -13.41 -60.13 -61.52
CA GLU A 485 -13.02 -61.36 -60.82
C GLU A 485 -12.01 -61.07 -59.71
N GLU A 486 -11.01 -60.23 -59.97
CA GLU A 486 -10.03 -59.76 -58.97
C GLU A 486 -10.72 -58.96 -57.86
N LEU A 487 -11.68 -58.09 -58.21
CA LEU A 487 -12.48 -57.36 -57.21
C LEU A 487 -13.27 -58.32 -56.31
N GLN A 488 -13.86 -59.38 -56.88
CA GLN A 488 -14.57 -60.38 -56.08
C GLN A 488 -13.63 -61.15 -55.14
N GLN A 489 -12.43 -61.51 -55.61
CA GLN A 489 -11.42 -62.16 -54.78
C GLN A 489 -10.91 -61.25 -53.66
N GLN A 490 -10.68 -59.97 -53.95
CA GLN A 490 -10.26 -58.98 -52.94
C GLN A 490 -11.35 -58.74 -51.90
N ASN A 491 -12.61 -58.59 -52.32
CA ASN A 491 -13.75 -58.48 -51.40
C ASN A 491 -13.87 -59.71 -50.50
N GLN A 492 -13.63 -60.92 -51.01
CA GLN A 492 -13.64 -62.13 -50.21
C GLN A 492 -12.51 -62.12 -49.16
N ARG A 493 -11.29 -61.69 -49.53
CA ARG A 493 -10.17 -61.53 -48.60
C ARG A 493 -10.43 -60.47 -47.54
N LEU A 494 -10.98 -59.31 -47.93
CA LEU A 494 -11.36 -58.23 -47.00
C LEU A 494 -12.43 -58.68 -46.01
N LEU A 495 -13.45 -59.43 -46.46
CA LEU A 495 -14.50 -59.94 -45.58
C LEU A 495 -13.95 -60.92 -44.54
N VAL A 496 -12.99 -61.78 -44.91
CA VAL A 496 -12.31 -62.68 -43.96
C VAL A 496 -11.53 -61.85 -42.94
N ALA A 497 -10.69 -60.92 -43.39
CA ALA A 497 -9.91 -60.07 -42.50
C ALA A 497 -10.78 -59.22 -41.55
N LEU A 498 -11.90 -58.69 -42.04
CA LEU A 498 -12.85 -57.94 -41.20
C LEU A 498 -13.52 -58.81 -40.14
N ARG A 499 -13.83 -60.06 -40.44
CA ARG A 499 -14.38 -61.01 -39.45
C ARG A 499 -13.34 -61.37 -38.40
N GLU A 500 -12.11 -61.66 -38.82
CA GLU A 500 -11.00 -61.97 -37.90
C GLU A 500 -10.66 -60.78 -36.99
N LEU A 501 -10.59 -59.56 -37.53
CA LEU A 501 -10.40 -58.34 -36.75
C LEU A 501 -11.59 -58.07 -35.81
N GLY A 502 -12.81 -58.36 -36.25
CA GLY A 502 -14.01 -58.27 -35.43
C GLY A 502 -13.96 -59.21 -34.23
N GLU A 503 -13.64 -60.48 -34.46
CA GLU A 503 -13.49 -61.50 -33.41
C GLU A 503 -12.33 -61.17 -32.46
N ALA A 504 -11.20 -60.67 -32.97
CA ALA A 504 -10.07 -60.24 -32.16
C ALA A 504 -10.44 -59.06 -31.26
N ARG A 505 -11.13 -58.06 -31.81
CA ARG A 505 -11.61 -56.90 -31.05
C ARG A 505 -12.66 -57.28 -30.01
N GLU A 506 -13.58 -58.19 -30.33
CA GLU A 506 -14.58 -58.67 -29.38
C GLU A 506 -13.92 -59.42 -28.22
N LYS A 507 -12.86 -60.21 -28.48
CA LYS A 507 -12.03 -60.83 -27.44
C LYS A 507 -11.31 -59.78 -26.58
N GLU A 508 -10.70 -58.77 -27.18
CA GLU A 508 -10.06 -57.67 -26.42
C GLU A 508 -11.07 -56.88 -25.58
N GLU A 509 -12.27 -56.62 -26.09
CA GLU A 509 -13.35 -55.96 -25.34
C GLU A 509 -13.86 -56.85 -24.17
N GLN A 510 -13.93 -58.17 -24.36
CA GLN A 510 -14.24 -59.12 -23.27
C GLN A 510 -13.12 -59.21 -22.22
N GLU A 511 -11.85 -59.19 -22.63
CA GLU A 511 -10.70 -59.22 -21.71
C GLU A 511 -10.59 -57.93 -20.90
N THR A 512 -10.82 -56.76 -21.52
CA THR A 512 -10.77 -55.46 -20.85
C THR A 512 -11.98 -55.20 -19.93
N THR A 513 -13.14 -55.78 -20.22
CA THR A 513 -14.31 -55.75 -19.34
C THR A 513 -14.23 -56.78 -18.21
N SER A 514 -13.53 -57.90 -18.40
CA SER A 514 -13.26 -58.88 -17.32
C SER A 514 -12.13 -58.47 -16.37
N SER A 515 -11.26 -57.54 -16.79
CA SER A 515 -10.13 -57.01 -16.00
C SER A 515 -10.42 -55.69 -15.25
N LYS A 516 -11.63 -55.14 -15.39
CA LYS A 516 -12.15 -54.03 -14.60
C LYS A 516 -13.15 -54.54 -13.57
#